data_AF-A0AB38D947-F1
#
_entry.id   AF-A0AB38D947-F1
#
_cell.length_a   1.000
_cell.length_b   1.000
_cell.length_c   1.000
_cell.angle_alpha   90.00
_cell.angle_beta   90.00
_cell.angle_gamma   90.00
#
_symmetry.space_group_name_H-M   'P 1'
#
loop_
_entity.id
_entity.type
_entity.pdbx_description
1 polymer ?
#
loop_
_entity_poly.entity_id
_entity_poly.type
_entity_poly.pdbx_seq_one_letter_code
_entity_poly.pdbx_strand_id
1 'polypeptide(L)'
;MNVKSMRTQDIHDELFRRMVENYDATVPCQHHGGCDRPAKWVAVFHGTCPSVAVCTRHMKAWVATMTEGVREGQDLACYQCHRRFFFTLSELVTFHRLDRAGG
;
A
#
# COMPACT_ATOMS: atom_id res chain seq x y z
N MET A 1 -15.08 25.12 -9.39
CA MET A 1 -14.48 24.95 -10.73
C MET A 1 -15.17 23.75 -11.39
N ASN A 2 -15.73 23.92 -12.58
CA ASN A 2 -16.65 22.98 -13.22
C ASN A 2 -15.88 22.02 -14.16
N VAL A 3 -15.71 20.77 -13.75
CA VAL A 3 -14.82 19.76 -14.38
C VAL A 3 -15.41 19.16 -15.68
N LYS A 4 -16.62 19.56 -16.08
CA LYS A 4 -17.40 18.89 -17.14
C LYS A 4 -16.98 19.19 -18.60
N SER A 5 -15.93 19.98 -18.86
CA SER A 5 -15.57 20.40 -20.23
C SER A 5 -14.05 20.44 -20.50
N MET A 6 -13.26 19.56 -19.87
CA MET A 6 -11.87 19.34 -20.30
C MET A 6 -11.85 18.22 -21.34
N ARG A 7 -11.07 18.39 -22.42
CA ARG A 7 -10.83 17.28 -23.35
C ARG A 7 -10.04 16.21 -22.60
N THR A 8 -10.28 14.94 -22.92
CA THR A 8 -9.60 13.80 -22.30
C THR A 8 -8.07 14.00 -22.30
N GLN A 9 -7.51 14.58 -23.37
CA GLN A 9 -6.09 14.91 -23.47
C GLN A 9 -5.62 15.89 -22.39
N ASP A 10 -6.37 16.97 -22.12
CA ASP A 10 -6.00 17.96 -21.10
C ASP A 10 -6.00 17.33 -19.69
N ILE A 11 -6.86 16.33 -19.46
CA ILE A 11 -6.89 15.56 -18.21
C ILE A 11 -5.65 14.67 -18.10
N HIS A 12 -5.27 13.99 -19.19
CA HIS A 12 -4.06 13.16 -19.23
C HIS A 12 -2.79 13.99 -19.03
N ASP A 13 -2.69 15.14 -19.68
CA ASP A 13 -1.52 16.02 -19.59
C ASP A 13 -1.38 16.60 -18.17
N GLU A 14 -2.49 16.98 -17.54
CA GLU A 14 -2.49 17.45 -16.15
C GLU A 14 -2.13 16.35 -15.15
N LEU A 15 -2.64 15.12 -15.33
CA LEU A 15 -2.27 13.98 -14.51
C LEU A 15 -0.78 13.63 -14.68
N PHE A 16 -0.30 13.62 -15.91
CA PHE A 16 1.10 13.37 -16.22
C PHE A 16 2.00 14.43 -15.59
N ARG A 17 1.67 15.72 -15.75
CA ARG A 17 2.40 16.83 -15.12
C ARG A 17 2.50 16.66 -13.61
N ARG A 18 1.40 16.33 -12.93
CA ARG A 18 1.40 16.07 -11.48
C ARG A 18 2.23 14.84 -11.09
N MET A 19 2.22 13.79 -11.90
CA MET A 19 3.06 12.61 -11.66
C MET A 19 4.54 12.97 -11.79
N VAL A 20 4.93 13.78 -12.78
CA VAL A 20 6.30 14.26 -12.96
C VAL A 20 6.73 15.21 -11.83
N GLU A 21 5.89 16.18 -11.48
CA GLU A 21 6.17 17.14 -10.39
C GLU A 21 6.38 16.44 -9.03
N ASN A 22 5.74 15.29 -8.83
CA ASN A 22 5.84 14.52 -7.59
C ASN A 22 6.66 13.23 -7.76
N TYR A 23 7.43 13.08 -8.84
CA TYR A 23 8.16 11.85 -9.13
C TYR A 23 9.16 11.49 -8.02
N ASP A 24 9.86 12.50 -7.50
CA ASP A 24 10.80 12.35 -6.37
C ASP A 24 10.13 12.51 -5.00
N ALA A 25 8.82 12.77 -4.97
CA ALA A 25 8.10 12.96 -3.72
C ALA A 25 8.14 11.66 -2.92
N THR A 26 8.50 11.81 -1.66
CA THR A 26 8.58 10.68 -0.75
C THR A 26 7.16 10.20 -0.42
N VAL A 27 6.79 9.02 -0.91
CA VAL A 27 5.49 8.41 -0.61
C VAL A 27 5.34 8.24 0.90
N PRO A 28 4.30 8.82 1.54
CA PRO A 28 4.11 8.69 2.98
C PRO A 28 3.59 7.30 3.35
N CYS A 29 3.87 6.87 4.58
CA CYS A 29 3.32 5.63 5.12
C CYS A 29 1.80 5.77 5.34
N GLN A 30 1.03 4.90 4.72
CA GLN A 30 -0.44 4.88 4.76
C GLN A 30 -0.99 4.00 5.89
N HIS A 31 -0.33 4.02 7.06
CA HIS A 31 -0.83 3.27 8.22
C HIS A 31 -2.13 3.91 8.73
N HIS A 32 -3.15 3.10 9.06
CA HIS A 32 -4.49 3.59 9.45
C HIS A 32 -4.48 4.56 10.65
N GLY A 33 -3.55 4.39 11.59
CA GLY A 33 -3.36 5.29 12.74
C GLY A 33 -2.54 6.56 12.47
N GLY A 34 -2.22 6.84 11.20
CA GLY A 34 -1.31 7.94 10.82
C GLY A 34 0.17 7.60 11.01
N CYS A 35 1.02 8.06 10.09
CA CYS A 35 2.46 7.88 10.18
C CYS A 35 3.23 8.81 9.24
N ASP A 36 4.09 9.68 9.80
CA ASP A 36 4.88 10.64 9.01
C ASP A 36 6.16 10.05 8.40
N ARG A 37 6.45 8.77 8.69
CA ARG A 37 7.65 8.11 8.13
C ARG A 37 7.48 7.84 6.64
N PRO A 38 8.56 7.95 5.86
CA PRO A 38 8.56 7.58 4.45
C PRO A 38 8.22 6.09 4.28
N ALA A 39 7.34 5.77 3.34
CA ALA A 39 7.12 4.41 2.91
C ALA A 39 8.38 3.85 2.23
N LYS A 40 8.64 2.57 2.47
CA LYS A 40 9.75 1.81 1.85
C LYS A 40 9.28 0.48 1.27
N TRP A 41 8.01 0.15 1.48
CA TRP A 41 7.41 -1.11 1.09
C TRP A 41 6.00 -0.86 0.57
N VAL A 42 5.56 -1.66 -0.38
CA VAL A 42 4.16 -1.81 -0.77
C VAL A 42 3.67 -3.15 -0.26
N ALA A 43 2.62 -3.12 0.56
CA ALA A 43 1.84 -4.29 0.92
C ALA A 43 0.81 -4.55 -0.17
N VAL A 44 0.98 -5.65 -0.90
CA VAL A 44 0.07 -6.11 -1.96
C VAL A 44 -0.83 -7.18 -1.36
N PHE A 45 -2.11 -6.87 -1.24
CA PHE A 45 -3.09 -7.78 -0.67
C PHE A 45 -3.64 -8.72 -1.73
N HIS A 46 -4.19 -9.84 -1.27
CA HIS A 46 -4.79 -10.84 -2.14
C HIS A 46 -5.84 -10.28 -3.13
N GLY A 47 -5.89 -10.90 -4.31
CA GLY A 47 -6.89 -10.61 -5.34
C GLY A 47 -6.83 -9.16 -5.82
N THR A 48 -7.96 -8.46 -5.70
CA THR A 48 -8.12 -7.05 -6.14
C THR A 48 -8.11 -6.06 -4.96
N CYS A 49 -7.73 -6.50 -3.76
CA CYS A 49 -7.70 -5.62 -2.60
C CYS A 49 -6.65 -4.50 -2.79
N PRO A 50 -6.94 -3.26 -2.37
CA PRO A 50 -6.02 -2.14 -2.55
C PRO A 50 -4.65 -2.38 -1.90
N SER A 51 -3.59 -2.07 -2.63
CA SER A 51 -2.23 -2.09 -2.10
C SER A 51 -1.96 -0.86 -1.24
N VAL A 52 -1.10 -1.00 -0.23
CA VAL A 52 -0.83 0.08 0.75
C VAL A 52 0.67 0.27 0.94
N ALA A 53 1.12 1.51 0.81
CA ALA A 53 2.52 1.88 1.05
C ALA A 53 2.79 2.01 2.56
N VAL A 54 3.79 1.30 3.07
CA VAL A 54 4.13 1.29 4.50
C VAL A 54 5.63 1.50 4.74
N CYS A 55 5.96 2.11 5.88
CA CYS A 55 7.34 2.22 6.31
C CYS A 55 7.85 0.88 6.88
N THR A 56 9.16 0.70 6.94
CA THR A 56 9.78 -0.53 7.46
C THR A 56 9.31 -0.88 8.89
N ARG A 57 9.05 0.13 9.74
CA ARG A 57 8.56 -0.11 11.11
C ARG A 57 7.19 -0.77 11.10
N HIS A 58 6.24 -0.21 10.36
CA HIS A 58 4.87 -0.75 10.31
C HIS A 58 4.81 -2.07 9.54
N MET A 59 5.62 -2.26 8.50
CA MET A 59 5.76 -3.58 7.86
C MET A 59 6.20 -4.64 8.87
N LYS A 60 7.29 -4.39 9.63
CA LYS A 60 7.79 -5.36 10.61
C LYS A 60 6.79 -5.66 11.72
N ALA A 61 6.15 -4.62 12.27
CA ALA A 61 5.15 -4.78 13.32
C ALA A 61 3.98 -5.65 12.82
N TRP A 62 3.51 -5.38 11.60
CA TRP A 62 2.39 -6.10 11.04
C TRP A 62 2.74 -7.56 10.72
N VAL A 63 3.93 -7.83 10.15
CA VAL A 63 4.43 -9.20 9.97
C VAL A 63 4.50 -9.92 11.31
N ALA A 64 5.07 -9.31 12.34
CA ALA A 64 5.18 -9.91 13.67
C ALA A 64 3.80 -10.27 14.25
N THR A 65 2.84 -9.36 14.21
CA THR A 65 1.47 -9.59 14.69
C THR A 65 0.78 -10.74 13.94
N MET A 66 0.89 -10.76 12.61
CA MET A 66 0.23 -11.80 11.81
C MET A 66 0.92 -13.17 11.96
N THR A 67 2.25 -13.20 12.04
CA THR A 67 2.99 -14.44 12.31
C THR A 67 2.64 -15.01 13.67
N GLU A 68 2.47 -14.18 14.69
CA GLU A 68 2.01 -14.63 16.01
C GLU A 68 0.58 -15.20 15.94
N GLY A 69 -0.35 -14.49 15.28
CA GLY A 69 -1.71 -14.99 15.09
C GLY A 69 -1.78 -16.35 14.40
N VAL A 70 -0.99 -16.57 13.33
CA VAL A 70 -0.88 -17.88 12.67
C VAL A 70 -0.35 -18.94 13.62
N ARG A 71 0.67 -18.62 14.42
CA ARG A 71 1.25 -19.55 15.40
C ARG A 71 0.25 -19.96 16.48
N GLU A 72 -0.62 -19.04 16.88
CA GLU A 72 -1.71 -19.30 17.83
C GLU A 72 -2.92 -20.02 17.21
N GLY A 73 -2.89 -20.34 15.91
CA GLY A 73 -3.99 -20.99 15.20
C GLY A 73 -5.15 -20.04 14.89
N GLN A 74 -4.92 -18.73 14.88
CA GLN A 74 -5.91 -17.73 14.50
C GLN A 74 -5.98 -17.59 12.98
N ASP A 75 -7.21 -17.46 12.46
CA ASP A 75 -7.40 -17.11 11.05
C ASP A 75 -6.96 -15.66 10.80
N LEU A 76 -6.24 -15.45 9.70
CA LEU A 76 -5.87 -14.12 9.25
C LEU A 76 -7.03 -13.49 8.46
N ALA A 77 -7.48 -12.30 8.86
CA ALA A 77 -8.49 -11.55 8.13
C ALA A 77 -7.87 -10.40 7.34
N CYS A 78 -8.24 -10.27 6.07
CA CYS A 78 -7.93 -9.07 5.30
C CYS A 78 -8.74 -7.89 5.84
N TYR A 79 -8.11 -6.81 6.29
CA TYR A 79 -8.86 -5.67 6.82
C TYR A 79 -9.64 -4.88 5.74
N GLN A 80 -9.33 -5.10 4.46
CA GLN A 80 -10.00 -4.42 3.33
C GLN A 80 -11.31 -5.09 2.95
N CYS A 81 -11.34 -6.43 2.88
CA CYS A 81 -12.52 -7.20 2.42
C CYS A 81 -13.05 -8.21 3.43
N HIS A 82 -12.41 -8.31 4.61
CA HIS A 82 -12.74 -9.23 5.70
C HIS A 82 -12.70 -10.73 5.37
N ARG A 83 -12.19 -11.11 4.19
CA ARG A 83 -11.94 -12.52 3.85
C ARG A 83 -10.91 -13.13 4.80
N ARG A 84 -11.16 -14.37 5.23
CA ARG A 84 -10.29 -15.15 6.13
C ARG A 84 -9.34 -16.07 5.34
N PHE A 85 -8.13 -16.21 5.86
CA PHE A 85 -7.03 -17.02 5.34
C PHE A 85 -6.47 -17.87 6.47
N PHE A 86 -6.24 -19.16 6.21
CA PHE A 86 -6.07 -20.16 7.26
C PHE A 86 -4.63 -20.67 7.42
N PHE A 87 -3.74 -20.42 6.46
CA PHE A 87 -2.47 -21.15 6.42
C PHE A 87 -1.22 -20.29 6.36
N THR A 88 -1.18 -19.22 5.55
CA THR A 88 0.05 -18.43 5.43
C THR A 88 -0.18 -16.93 5.30
N LEU A 89 0.73 -16.14 5.86
CA LEU A 89 0.75 -14.69 5.67
C LEU A 89 0.84 -14.31 4.18
N SER A 90 1.57 -15.09 3.38
CA SER A 90 1.74 -14.86 1.95
C SER A 90 0.46 -15.01 1.12
N GLU A 91 -0.51 -15.81 1.58
CA GLU A 91 -1.83 -15.87 0.93
C GLU A 91 -2.64 -14.59 1.14
N LEU A 92 -2.41 -13.91 2.27
CA LEU A 92 -3.06 -12.65 2.61
C LEU A 92 -2.38 -11.45 1.95
N VAL A 93 -1.05 -11.34 2.12
CA VAL A 93 -0.28 -10.16 1.74
C VAL A 93 1.16 -10.51 1.40
N THR A 94 1.68 -9.89 0.33
CA THR A 94 3.11 -9.87 0.02
C THR A 94 3.66 -8.45 0.17
N PHE A 95 4.94 -8.34 0.53
CA PHE A 95 5.61 -7.05 0.68
C PHE A 95 6.71 -6.90 -0.37
N HIS A 96 6.60 -5.85 -1.18
CA HIS A 96 7.60 -5.49 -2.19
C HIS A 96 8.31 -4.22 -1.75
N ARG A 97 9.62 -4.10 -1.99
CA ARG A 97 10.29 -2.82 -1.75
C ARG A 97 9.78 -1.77 -2.71
N LEU A 98 9.56 -0.57 -2.18
CA LEU A 98 9.57 0.64 -2.98
C LEU A 98 11.03 0.96 -3.23
N ASP A 99 11.63 0.29 -4.19
CA ASP A 99 12.95 0.70 -4.66
C ASP A 99 12.76 2.13 -5.18
N ARG A 100 13.50 3.08 -4.59
CA ARG A 100 13.69 4.38 -5.23
C ARG A 100 14.17 4.04 -6.63
N ALA A 101 13.46 4.48 -7.67
CA ALA A 101 14.13 4.74 -8.93
C ALA A 101 15.37 5.58 -8.55
N GLY A 102 16.57 5.00 -8.69
CA GLY A 102 17.83 5.67 -8.37
C GLY A 102 17.89 6.99 -9.12
N GLY A 103 18.44 8.07 -8.56
CA GLY A 103 19.72 8.14 -7.86
C GLY A 103 20.57 9.13 -8.62
#